data_AF-A0A350LRP1-F1
#
_entry.id   AF-A0A350LRP1-F1
#
_cell.length_a   1.000
_cell.length_b   1.000
_cell.length_c   1.000
_cell.angle_alpha   90.00
_cell.angle_beta   90.00
_cell.angle_gamma   90.00
#
_symmetry.space_group_name_H-M   'P 1'
#
loop_
_entity.id
_entity.type
_entity.pdbx_description
1 polymer ?
#
loop_
_entity_poly.entity_id
_entity_poly.type
_entity_poly.pdbx_seq_one_letter_code
_entity_poly.pdbx_strand_id
1 'polypeptide(L)' 'MSLQIIGSGFGRTGTMSTKLALEELGFGPCHHMYEVMQRPEQPAHWAAIARGAPVDWHEVFAGFKSQVDWPGA' A
#
# COMPACT_ATOMS: atom_id res chain seq x y z
N MET A 1 -7.84 -10.64 3.48
CA MET A 1 -8.93 -9.70 3.85
C MET A 1 -8.79 -8.47 2.97
N SER A 2 -9.89 -7.78 2.66
CA SER A 2 -9.84 -6.54 1.87
C SER A 2 -9.26 -5.38 2.68
N LEU A 3 -8.73 -4.37 1.99
CA LEU A 3 -8.41 -3.08 2.60
C LEU A 3 -9.68 -2.48 3.21
N GLN A 4 -9.53 -1.83 4.36
CA GLN A 4 -10.57 -1.07 5.03
C GLN A 4 -10.49 0.42 4.70
N ILE A 5 -9.30 0.91 4.37
CA ILE A 5 -9.02 2.31 4.05
C ILE A 5 -8.13 2.37 2.81
N ILE A 6 -8.50 3.22 1.85
CA ILE A 6 -7.74 3.52 0.64
C ILE A 6 -7.53 5.03 0.61
N GLY A 7 -6.27 5.47 0.58
CA GLY A 7 -5.91 6.88 0.49
C GLY A 7 -5.28 7.20 -0.86
N SER A 8 -5.98 8.01 -1.66
CA SER A 8 -5.54 8.49 -2.98
C SER A 8 -4.59 9.71 -2.91
N GLY A 9 -3.87 9.86 -1.81
CA GLY A 9 -2.95 10.98 -1.59
C GLY A 9 -1.60 10.72 -2.25
N PHE A 10 -1.17 11.64 -3.11
CA PHE A 10 0.15 11.56 -3.76
C PHE A 10 1.30 11.58 -2.73
N GLY A 11 2.44 11.04 -3.12
CA GLY A 11 3.65 11.16 -2.29
C GLY A 11 3.95 12.62 -1.95
N ARG A 12 4.49 12.83 -0.75
CA ARG A 12 4.81 14.14 -0.16
C ARG A 12 3.61 14.99 0.29
N THR A 13 2.39 14.43 0.33
CA THR A 13 1.20 15.11 0.90
C THR A 13 0.88 14.68 2.35
N GLY A 14 1.91 14.36 3.15
CA GLY A 14 1.73 13.92 4.54
C GLY A 14 1.45 12.42 4.73
N THR A 15 1.66 11.60 3.68
CA THR A 15 1.35 10.16 3.67
C THR A 15 2.03 9.36 4.78
N MET A 16 3.26 9.72 5.17
CA MET A 16 3.96 9.06 6.29
C MET A 16 3.23 9.29 7.63
N SER A 17 2.79 10.53 7.90
CA SER A 17 2.01 10.82 9.11
C SER A 17 0.67 10.10 9.08
N THR A 18 0.02 10.04 7.92
CA THR A 18 -1.23 9.27 7.74
C THR A 18 -1.03 7.78 7.99
N LYS A 19 0.04 7.16 7.45
CA LYS A 19 0.40 5.75 7.70
C LYS A 19 0.48 5.47 9.20
N LEU A 20 1.26 6.27 9.93
CA LEU A 20 1.46 6.10 11.36
C LEU A 20 0.16 6.22 12.16
N ALA A 21 -0.66 7.23 11.84
CA ALA A 21 -1.96 7.41 12.50
C ALA A 21 -2.91 6.23 12.24
N LEU A 22 -2.95 5.70 11.00
CA LEU A 22 -3.76 4.53 10.67
C LEU A 22 -3.31 3.28 11.43
N GLU A 23 -2.00 3.09 11.57
CA GLU A 23 -1.44 1.97 12.34
C GLU A 23 -1.77 2.08 13.83
N GLU A 24 -1.66 3.27 14.42
CA GLU A 24 -2.04 3.56 15.81
C GLU A 24 -3.53 3.32 16.07
N LEU A 25 -4.39 3.68 15.11
CA LEU A 25 -5.84 3.48 15.19
C LEU A 25 -6.29 2.03 14.91
N GLY A 26 -5.38 1.09 14.68
CA GLY A 26 -5.69 -0.32 14.47
C GLY A 26 -6.02 -0.71 13.02
N PHE A 27 -5.86 0.23 12.07
CA PHE A 27 -5.95 0.00 10.63
C PHE A 27 -4.61 -0.40 10.00
N GLY A 28 -3.63 -0.75 10.84
CA GLY A 28 -2.35 -1.32 10.43
C GLY A 28 -2.40 -2.84 10.19
N PRO A 29 -1.41 -3.40 9.46
CA PRO A 29 -0.33 -2.69 8.75
C PRO A 29 -0.83 -1.85 7.56
N CYS A 30 -0.18 -0.71 7.30
CA CYS A 30 -0.57 0.20 6.22
C CYS A 30 0.43 0.13 5.05
N HIS A 31 -0.06 -0.22 3.86
CA HIS A 31 0.73 -0.21 2.62
C HIS A 31 1.16 1.22 2.29
N HIS A 32 2.47 1.40 2.11
CA HIS A 32 3.15 2.68 1.88
C HIS A 32 4.45 2.39 1.12
N MET A 33 5.05 3.36 0.42
CA MET A 33 6.31 3.15 -0.32
C MET A 33 7.43 2.57 0.57
N TYR A 34 7.43 2.95 1.85
CA TYR A 34 8.32 2.37 2.86
C TYR A 34 8.17 0.85 2.96
N GLU A 35 6.94 0.34 3.08
CA GLU A 35 6.67 -1.10 3.16
C GLU A 35 7.00 -1.81 1.84
N VAL A 36 6.76 -1.16 0.70
CA VAL A 36 7.13 -1.71 -0.62
C VAL A 36 8.64 -1.94 -0.72
N MET A 37 9.46 -1.02 -0.19
CA MET A 37 10.92 -1.18 -0.19
C MET A 37 11.40 -2.25 0.80
N GLN A 38 10.65 -2.52 1.87
CA GLN A 38 11.02 -3.52 2.89
C GLN A 38 10.55 -4.94 2.53
N ARG A 39 9.68 -5.10 1.53
CA ARG A 39 9.05 -6.37 1.16
C ARG A 39 9.45 -6.81 -0.24
N PRO A 40 10.28 -7.84 -0.39
CA PRO A 40 10.81 -8.27 -1.69
C PRO A 40 9.75 -8.63 -2.74
N GLU A 41 8.58 -9.09 -2.32
CA GLU A 41 7.45 -9.47 -3.18
C GLU A 41 6.78 -8.27 -3.84
N GLN A 42 6.77 -7.12 -3.16
CA GLN A 42 5.98 -5.96 -3.58
C GLN A 42 6.46 -5.33 -4.89
N PRO A 43 7.76 -5.08 -5.12
CA PRO A 43 8.24 -4.54 -6.39
C PRO A 43 7.81 -5.36 -7.61
N ALA A 44 7.72 -6.70 -7.48
CA ALA A 44 7.30 -7.57 -8.57
C ALA A 44 5.84 -7.35 -8.98
N HIS A 45 4.93 -7.23 -7.99
CA HIS A 45 3.53 -6.91 -8.24
C HIS A 45 3.36 -5.57 -8.97
N TRP A 46 4.02 -4.53 -8.48
CA TRP A 46 3.91 -3.18 -9.06
C TRP A 46 4.54 -3.08 -10.45
N ALA A 47 5.63 -3.82 -10.70
CA ALA A 47 6.20 -3.92 -12.04
C ALA A 47 5.27 -4.64 -13.04
N ALA A 48 4.49 -5.63 -12.59
CA ALA A 48 3.49 -6.30 -13.42
C ALA A 48 2.33 -5.35 -13.77
N ILE A 49 1.81 -4.61 -12.77
CA ILE A 49 0.77 -3.58 -12.97
C ILE A 49 1.24 -2.51 -13.96
N ALA A 50 2.47 -2.00 -13.81
CA ALA A 50 3.03 -0.99 -14.70
C ALA A 50 3.16 -1.46 -16.16
N ARG A 51 3.25 -2.78 -16.39
CA ARG A 51 3.24 -3.40 -17.73
C ARG A 51 1.84 -3.72 -18.25
N GLY A 52 0.78 -3.36 -17.52
CA GLY A 52 -0.60 -3.66 -17.87
C GLY A 52 -0.98 -5.13 -17.71
N ALA A 53 -0.19 -5.92 -16.97
CA ALA A 53 -0.56 -7.30 -16.67
C ALA A 53 -1.71 -7.33 -15.65
N PRO A 54 -2.63 -8.31 -15.76
CA PRO A 54 -3.62 -8.54 -14.72
C PRO A 54 -2.91 -8.96 -13.43
N VAL A 55 -3.43 -8.49 -12.29
CA VAL A 55 -2.96 -8.88 -10.96
C VAL A 55 -4.14 -9.19 -10.06
N ASP A 56 -3.92 -10.03 -9.06
CA ASP A 56 -4.87 -10.23 -7.96
C ASP A 56 -4.62 -9.20 -6.86
N TRP A 57 -5.56 -8.26 -6.68
CA TRP A 57 -5.47 -7.24 -5.64
C TRP A 57 -5.50 -7.80 -4.21
N HIS A 58 -6.05 -9.00 -4.01
CA HIS A 58 -5.98 -9.68 -2.72
C HIS A 58 -4.55 -10.15 -2.41
N GLU A 59 -3.79 -10.52 -3.43
CA GLU A 59 -2.38 -10.89 -3.31
C GLU A 59 -1.50 -9.64 -3.09
N VAL A 60 -1.70 -8.61 -3.93
CA VAL A 60 -0.95 -7.33 -3.85
C VAL A 60 -1.03 -6.71 -2.46
N PHE A 61 -2.20 -6.74 -1.84
CA PHE A 61 -2.45 -6.14 -0.52
C PHE A 61 -2.52 -7.17 0.62
N ALA A 62 -2.05 -8.40 0.40
CA ALA A 62 -2.05 -9.43 1.43
C ALA A 62 -1.29 -8.96 2.69
N GLY A 63 -1.96 -9.05 3.85
CA GLY A 63 -1.39 -8.64 5.13
C GLY A 63 -1.49 -7.15 5.46
N PHE A 64 -2.03 -6.32 4.54
CA PHE A 64 -2.34 -4.92 4.81
C PHE A 64 -3.83 -4.72 5.11
N LYS A 65 -4.13 -3.73 5.96
CA LYS A 65 -5.52 -3.31 6.25
C LYS A 65 -5.84 -1.92 5.70
N SER A 66 -4.83 -1.14 5.37
CA SER A 66 -4.98 0.18 4.76
C SER A 66 -3.87 0.41 3.73
N GLN A 67 -4.07 1.38 2.84
CA GLN A 67 -3.10 1.79 1.85
C GLN A 67 -3.11 3.31 1.70
N VAL A 68 -1.93 3.92 1.64
CA VAL A 68 -1.69 5.32 1.26
C VAL A 68 -0.35 5.41 0.51
N ASP A 69 -0.02 6.56 -0.06
CA ASP A 69 1.23 6.79 -0.81
C ASP A 69 1.38 5.92 -2.07
N TRP A 70 2.44 6.21 -2.82
CA TRP A 70 2.90 5.36 -3.88
C TRP A 70 3.18 3.93 -3.40
N PRO A 71 3.04 2.94 -4.29
CA PRO A 71 2.45 2.99 -5.63
C PRO A 71 0.93 2.72 -5.68
N GLY A 72 0.26 2.56 -4.53
CA GLY A 72 -1.17 2.22 -4.52
C GLY A 72 -2.14 3.41 -4.61
N ALA A 73 -1.65 4.63 -4.33
CA ALA A 73 -2.42 5.88 -4.36
C ALA A 73 -2.56 6.47 -5.76
#